data_AF-G3JFF8-F1
#
_entry.id   AF-G3JFF8-F1
#
_cell.length_a   1.000
_cell.length_b   1.000
_cell.length_c   1.000
_cell.angle_alpha   90.00
_cell.angle_beta   90.00
_cell.angle_gamma   90.00
#
_symmetry.space_group_name_H-M   'P 1'
#
loop_
_entity.id
_entity.type
_entity.pdbx_description
1 polymer ?
#
loop_
_entity_poly.entity_id
_entity_poly.type
_entity_poly.pdbx_seq_one_letter_code
_entity_poly.pdbx_strand_id
1 'polypeptide(L)'
;MARDDEDRDGGTRSRSRSRSPPKKRRAQETTDDLPQPYNANSLHATKRRATSPSEQPPPRKQKRPGARARISEAEREAIRQRQIQRDREAAEAAAAAAEQNHHRGRGNHDVVRQHYNSVPERGRQWRTTDSKIKGLRVFNNWIKSCLIQRYSPDEDHAPGSRESGRTSGKELLILDIGCGKGGDLNKWQQAPQAVQLYVGLDPADVSIEQARGRYRTMGNPRGGGRGGGRGGGHHRGPPARMFDARFHVKDCYGESIEDLEIIQQVGFDPSPMNRRGFDVVSMMFSMHYAFESEKNARNMLRNVAGALKKGGRFIGCIPNSDVLGEHVRAFNAKAAERRAAKKKPAETAEGSSGAGDAASGDQEPAAGAAGDAPEPEDGELEEGEAEPSAEWGNSIYRVRFPGPTPEDGVFRPAFGWKYNFFLDEAVEEVPEYVVPWEAFRALAEDYNLEMQYHRTFPEIWAAEKDDPELGPLSERMRVREPGGGPLLVSDDEMEAASFYIGFCFYKV
;
A
#
# COMPACT_ATOMS: atom_id res chain seq x y z
N MET A 1 -11.55 49.68 -68.36
CA MET A 1 -10.25 48.98 -68.47
C MET A 1 -10.34 47.79 -67.52
N ALA A 2 -10.92 46.64 -67.86
CA ALA A 2 -10.93 45.83 -69.09
C ALA A 2 -9.70 44.92 -69.22
N ARG A 3 -10.01 43.62 -69.38
CA ARG A 3 -9.20 42.47 -69.79
C ARG A 3 -8.40 41.69 -68.74
N ASP A 4 -8.34 40.35 -68.80
CA ASP A 4 -9.24 39.32 -69.41
C ASP A 4 -8.84 37.95 -68.79
N ASP A 5 -9.75 36.98 -68.82
CA ASP A 5 -9.50 35.56 -68.51
C ASP A 5 -8.67 34.85 -69.60
N GLU A 6 -8.10 33.66 -69.30
CA GLU A 6 -8.37 32.48 -70.14
C GLU A 6 -8.09 31.14 -69.42
N ASP A 7 -9.08 30.24 -69.48
CA ASP A 7 -9.01 28.80 -69.17
C ASP A 7 -8.24 27.99 -70.23
N ARG A 8 -7.84 26.75 -69.87
CA ARG A 8 -8.03 25.48 -70.64
C ARG A 8 -7.18 24.32 -70.09
N ASP A 9 -7.43 23.05 -70.40
CA ASP A 9 -8.64 22.19 -70.45
C ASP A 9 -8.15 20.76 -70.79
N GLY A 10 -8.85 19.71 -70.31
CA GLY A 10 -8.70 18.30 -70.74
C GLY A 10 -7.39 17.58 -70.37
N GLY A 11 -7.35 16.24 -70.28
CA GLY A 11 -8.44 15.26 -70.36
C GLY A 11 -7.95 13.81 -70.53
N THR A 12 -8.68 12.87 -69.93
CA THR A 12 -8.79 11.43 -70.30
C THR A 12 -7.60 10.45 -70.22
N ARG A 13 -7.76 9.47 -69.29
CA ARG A 13 -7.71 8.00 -69.47
C ARG A 13 -6.81 7.39 -70.59
N SER A 14 -5.97 6.40 -70.22
CA SER A 14 -6.22 4.99 -70.59
C SER A 14 -5.38 3.98 -69.77
N ARG A 15 -5.74 2.68 -69.84
CA ARG A 15 -5.05 1.54 -69.21
C ARG A 15 -4.13 0.86 -70.23
N SER A 16 -3.03 0.21 -69.80
CA SER A 16 -2.96 -1.27 -69.74
C SER A 16 -1.54 -1.90 -69.65
N ARG A 17 -1.51 -3.13 -69.11
CA ARG A 17 -0.64 -4.29 -69.45
C ARG A 17 0.88 -4.27 -69.13
N SER A 18 1.18 -4.82 -67.95
CA SER A 18 1.92 -6.09 -67.75
C SER A 18 3.15 -6.45 -68.62
N ARG A 19 4.31 -6.68 -67.98
CA ARG A 19 5.09 -7.95 -67.98
C ARG A 19 6.34 -7.88 -67.10
N SER A 20 6.56 -8.90 -66.26
CA SER A 20 7.82 -9.24 -65.55
C SER A 20 8.74 -10.08 -66.47
N PRO A 21 9.92 -10.63 -66.06
CA PRO A 21 10.71 -10.59 -64.79
C PRO A 21 12.17 -10.08 -65.11
N PRO A 22 13.35 -10.58 -64.63
CA PRO A 22 13.72 -11.46 -63.49
C PRO A 22 14.98 -11.09 -62.64
N LYS A 23 14.92 -11.45 -61.34
CA LYS A 23 15.97 -12.02 -60.45
C LYS A 23 17.48 -11.74 -60.69
N LYS A 24 18.18 -11.31 -59.61
CA LYS A 24 19.33 -12.04 -59.02
C LYS A 24 19.75 -11.53 -57.60
N ARG A 25 20.14 -12.52 -56.77
CA ARG A 25 21.08 -12.61 -55.60
C ARG A 25 21.96 -11.37 -55.26
N ARG A 26 22.55 -11.19 -54.06
CA ARG A 26 22.40 -11.64 -52.63
C ARG A 26 23.65 -11.12 -51.87
N ALA A 27 23.50 -10.38 -50.75
CA ALA A 27 24.38 -10.25 -49.55
C ALA A 27 23.78 -9.11 -48.67
N GLN A 28 23.52 -9.15 -47.34
CA GLN A 28 24.34 -9.52 -46.16
C GLN A 28 25.63 -8.65 -46.11
N GLU A 29 26.03 -7.93 -45.05
CA GLU A 29 25.91 -8.03 -43.56
C GLU A 29 26.02 -6.58 -42.97
N THR A 30 25.64 -6.16 -41.75
CA THR A 30 24.95 -6.74 -40.54
C THR A 30 24.60 -5.59 -39.56
N THR A 31 23.56 -5.73 -38.72
CA THR A 31 23.41 -5.02 -37.42
C THR A 31 22.75 -5.94 -36.39
N ASP A 32 23.34 -6.03 -35.19
CA ASP A 32 22.80 -6.78 -34.05
C ASP A 32 21.47 -6.20 -33.56
N ASP A 33 20.54 -7.07 -33.16
CA ASP A 33 19.39 -6.68 -32.36
C ASP A 33 18.99 -7.81 -31.39
N LEU A 34 18.54 -7.44 -30.19
CA LEU A 34 18.44 -8.32 -29.03
C LEU A 34 17.23 -9.29 -29.11
N PRO A 35 17.31 -10.50 -28.51
CA PRO A 35 16.28 -11.52 -28.67
C PRO A 35 14.95 -11.18 -27.95
N GLN A 36 13.92 -10.92 -28.75
CA GLN A 36 12.51 -10.85 -28.32
C GLN A 36 11.95 -12.25 -27.95
N PRO A 37 10.91 -12.34 -27.08
CA PRO A 37 10.49 -13.59 -26.46
C PRO A 37 9.89 -14.63 -27.43
N TYR A 38 10.19 -15.89 -27.15
CA TYR A 38 9.99 -17.04 -28.03
C TYR A 38 8.51 -17.45 -28.18
N ASN A 39 8.00 -17.44 -29.41
CA ASN A 39 6.60 -17.75 -29.71
C ASN A 39 6.39 -19.26 -29.97
N ALA A 40 5.91 -19.97 -28.94
CA ALA A 40 5.89 -21.44 -28.88
C ALA A 40 4.98 -22.16 -29.91
N ASN A 41 4.13 -21.44 -30.63
CA ASN A 41 3.11 -22.02 -31.54
C ASN A 41 3.61 -22.33 -32.96
N SER A 42 4.92 -22.39 -33.22
CA SER A 42 5.50 -22.52 -34.57
C SER A 42 6.33 -23.79 -34.83
N LEU A 43 6.42 -24.73 -33.88
CA LEU A 43 7.24 -25.94 -34.02
C LEU A 43 6.52 -27.05 -34.82
N HIS A 44 6.78 -27.11 -36.12
CA HIS A 44 6.43 -28.27 -36.95
C HIS A 44 7.33 -29.48 -36.68
N ALA A 45 6.74 -30.68 -36.68
CA ALA A 45 7.45 -31.94 -36.41
C ALA A 45 8.57 -32.25 -37.43
N THR A 46 9.77 -32.50 -36.93
CA THR A 46 10.98 -32.73 -37.74
C THR A 46 10.90 -34.04 -38.54
N LYS A 47 10.91 -33.94 -39.87
CA LYS A 47 11.01 -35.11 -40.77
C LYS A 47 12.38 -35.79 -40.61
N ARG A 48 12.38 -37.11 -40.46
CA ARG A 48 13.59 -37.95 -40.44
C ARG A 48 14.37 -37.81 -41.75
N ARG A 49 15.70 -37.67 -41.67
CA ARG A 49 16.61 -37.68 -42.82
C ARG A 49 17.25 -39.06 -42.96
N ALA A 50 17.37 -39.55 -44.19
CA ALA A 50 17.93 -40.87 -44.50
C ALA A 50 19.47 -40.87 -44.51
N THR A 51 20.05 -42.05 -44.29
CA THR A 51 21.47 -42.36 -44.45
C THR A 51 21.66 -43.55 -45.40
N SER A 52 22.72 -43.49 -46.20
CA SER A 52 23.03 -44.39 -47.33
C SER A 52 23.72 -45.71 -46.88
N PRO A 53 23.88 -46.73 -47.77
CA PRO A 53 24.18 -48.11 -47.38
C PRO A 53 25.68 -48.47 -47.34
N SER A 54 25.96 -49.72 -46.92
CA SER A 54 27.26 -50.41 -46.70
C SER A 54 27.94 -50.07 -45.34
N GLU A 55 28.59 -50.98 -44.59
CA GLU A 55 28.95 -52.41 -44.74
C GLU A 55 28.64 -53.19 -43.43
N GLN A 56 28.66 -54.53 -43.42
CA GLN A 56 28.41 -55.35 -42.22
C GLN A 56 29.68 -55.73 -41.44
N PRO A 57 29.66 -55.59 -40.09
CA PRO A 57 30.44 -56.42 -39.17
C PRO A 57 29.56 -57.32 -38.26
N PRO A 58 30.14 -58.32 -37.56
CA PRO A 58 29.44 -59.57 -37.19
C PRO A 58 28.52 -59.50 -35.94
N PRO A 59 27.61 -60.48 -35.76
CA PRO A 59 26.59 -60.46 -34.71
C PRO A 59 27.16 -60.63 -33.30
N ARG A 60 27.05 -59.57 -32.49
CA ARG A 60 27.30 -59.64 -31.03
C ARG A 60 26.15 -60.36 -30.32
N LYS A 61 26.48 -61.42 -29.57
CA LYS A 61 25.54 -62.15 -28.71
C LYS A 61 24.94 -61.21 -27.65
N GLN A 62 23.61 -61.10 -27.60
CA GLN A 62 22.92 -60.29 -26.60
C GLN A 62 23.07 -60.89 -25.20
N LYS A 63 23.48 -60.08 -24.22
CA LYS A 63 23.37 -60.44 -22.79
C LYS A 63 21.90 -60.29 -22.35
N ARG A 64 21.38 -61.28 -21.62
CA ARG A 64 20.01 -61.24 -21.06
C ARG A 64 19.87 -60.06 -20.09
N PRO A 65 18.82 -59.23 -20.18
CA PRO A 65 18.53 -58.20 -19.17
C PRO A 65 18.21 -58.85 -17.82
N GLY A 66 18.96 -58.48 -16.78
CA GLY A 66 18.67 -58.89 -15.40
C GLY A 66 17.42 -58.21 -14.86
N ALA A 67 16.72 -58.89 -13.95
CA ALA A 67 15.49 -58.39 -13.35
C ALA A 67 15.74 -57.20 -12.41
N ARG A 68 15.28 -56.00 -12.78
CA ARG A 68 14.99 -54.89 -11.86
C ARG A 68 13.72 -54.15 -12.28
N ALA A 69 12.82 -53.97 -11.31
CA ALA A 69 11.67 -53.05 -11.30
C ALA A 69 10.70 -53.09 -12.52
N ARG A 70 9.94 -54.19 -12.66
CA ARG A 70 8.60 -54.10 -13.28
C ARG A 70 7.60 -53.63 -12.21
N ILE A 71 7.53 -52.33 -11.99
CA ILE A 71 6.45 -51.71 -11.20
C ILE A 71 5.12 -52.09 -11.87
N SER A 72 4.24 -52.76 -11.14
CA SER A 72 2.97 -53.26 -11.70
C SER A 72 1.99 -52.11 -12.00
N GLU A 73 0.98 -52.35 -12.84
CA GLU A 73 -0.05 -51.32 -13.10
C GLU A 73 -0.83 -50.96 -11.82
N ALA A 74 -1.15 -51.96 -10.99
CA ALA A 74 -1.75 -51.74 -9.67
C ALA A 74 -0.87 -50.89 -8.73
N GLU A 75 0.45 -51.06 -8.78
CA GLU A 75 1.40 -50.27 -7.99
C GLU A 75 1.51 -48.83 -8.48
N ARG A 76 1.44 -48.59 -9.81
CA ARG A 76 1.34 -47.25 -10.39
C ARG A 76 0.05 -46.54 -10.01
N GLU A 77 -1.07 -47.27 -9.99
CA GLU A 77 -2.37 -46.74 -9.60
C GLU A 77 -2.41 -46.41 -8.10
N ALA A 78 -1.85 -47.27 -7.24
CA ALA A 78 -1.70 -47.00 -5.81
C ALA A 78 -0.85 -45.75 -5.52
N ILE A 79 0.23 -45.51 -6.28
CA ILE A 79 1.03 -44.29 -6.18
C ILE A 79 0.21 -43.05 -6.58
N ARG A 80 -0.58 -43.14 -7.66
CA ARG A 80 -1.47 -42.04 -8.10
C ARG A 80 -2.55 -41.73 -7.05
N GLN A 81 -3.20 -42.74 -6.50
CA GLN A 81 -4.21 -42.57 -5.44
C GLN A 81 -3.59 -41.93 -4.20
N ARG A 82 -2.38 -42.35 -3.79
CA ARG A 82 -1.65 -41.71 -2.67
C ARG A 82 -1.23 -40.27 -2.96
N GLN A 83 -0.97 -39.92 -4.22
CA GLN A 83 -0.72 -38.53 -4.59
C GLN A 83 -2.00 -37.69 -4.49
N ILE A 84 -3.10 -38.14 -5.10
CA ILE A 84 -4.41 -37.46 -5.03
C ILE A 84 -4.86 -37.28 -3.57
N GLN A 85 -4.67 -38.31 -2.73
CA GLN A 85 -5.00 -38.24 -1.31
C GLN A 85 -4.16 -37.18 -0.58
N ARG A 86 -2.84 -37.11 -0.82
CA ARG A 86 -1.98 -36.07 -0.22
C ARG A 86 -2.28 -34.67 -0.73
N ASP A 87 -2.57 -34.52 -2.02
CA ASP A 87 -2.94 -33.24 -2.62
C ASP A 87 -4.28 -32.74 -2.03
N ARG A 88 -5.22 -33.68 -1.79
CA ARG A 88 -6.50 -33.41 -1.11
C ARG A 88 -6.32 -33.07 0.36
N GLU A 89 -5.54 -33.82 1.12
CA GLU A 89 -5.22 -33.54 2.52
C GLU A 89 -4.52 -32.18 2.67
N ALA A 90 -3.60 -31.84 1.76
CA ALA A 90 -2.96 -30.53 1.71
C ALA A 90 -3.96 -29.40 1.39
N ALA A 91 -4.90 -29.62 0.47
CA ALA A 91 -5.95 -28.65 0.15
C ALA A 91 -6.95 -28.47 1.31
N GLU A 92 -7.36 -29.55 1.98
CA GLU A 92 -8.25 -29.51 3.15
C GLU A 92 -7.55 -28.83 4.36
N ALA A 93 -6.26 -29.11 4.59
CA ALA A 93 -5.47 -28.42 5.61
C ALA A 93 -5.26 -26.92 5.30
N ALA A 94 -5.01 -26.56 4.03
CA ALA A 94 -4.91 -25.17 3.60
C ALA A 94 -6.24 -24.42 3.75
N ALA A 95 -7.37 -25.08 3.47
CA ALA A 95 -8.71 -24.51 3.68
C ALA A 95 -9.01 -24.28 5.17
N ALA A 96 -8.70 -25.25 6.04
CA ALA A 96 -8.89 -25.10 7.48
C ALA A 96 -8.01 -23.99 8.09
N ALA A 97 -6.75 -23.87 7.64
CA ALA A 97 -5.85 -22.78 8.04
C ALA A 97 -6.37 -21.41 7.56
N ALA A 98 -6.92 -21.33 6.34
CA ALA A 98 -7.55 -20.12 5.83
C ALA A 98 -8.82 -19.74 6.62
N GLU A 99 -9.62 -20.71 7.04
CA GLU A 99 -10.82 -20.48 7.86
C GLU A 99 -10.47 -19.99 9.27
N GLN A 100 -9.49 -20.60 9.95
CA GLN A 100 -8.98 -20.10 11.24
C GLN A 100 -8.40 -18.68 11.12
N ASN A 101 -7.64 -18.39 10.07
CA ASN A 101 -7.14 -17.04 9.81
C ASN A 101 -8.28 -16.05 9.53
N HIS A 102 -9.35 -16.47 8.82
CA HIS A 102 -10.51 -15.61 8.58
C HIS A 102 -11.29 -15.29 9.88
N HIS A 103 -11.43 -16.27 10.78
CA HIS A 103 -12.01 -16.04 12.10
C HIS A 103 -11.18 -15.10 12.98
N ARG A 104 -9.84 -15.27 13.01
CA ARG A 104 -8.92 -14.34 13.68
C ARG A 104 -9.00 -12.93 13.06
N GLY A 105 -9.12 -12.86 11.73
CA GLY A 105 -9.14 -11.60 10.99
C GLY A 105 -10.37 -10.75 11.25
N ARG A 106 -11.56 -11.37 11.30
CA ARG A 106 -12.78 -10.72 11.79
C ARG A 106 -12.58 -10.11 13.19
N GLY A 107 -11.92 -10.84 14.09
CA GLY A 107 -11.55 -10.32 15.41
C GLY A 107 -10.66 -9.07 15.35
N ASN A 108 -9.66 -9.02 14.46
CA ASN A 108 -8.84 -7.82 14.27
C ASN A 108 -9.66 -6.64 13.72
N HIS A 109 -10.46 -6.86 12.67
CA HIS A 109 -11.32 -5.84 12.08
C HIS A 109 -12.32 -5.27 13.11
N ASP A 110 -12.89 -6.12 13.97
CA ASP A 110 -13.77 -5.68 15.07
C ASP A 110 -13.01 -4.87 16.13
N VAL A 111 -11.76 -5.20 16.46
CA VAL A 111 -10.91 -4.38 17.36
C VAL A 111 -10.64 -2.99 16.77
N VAL A 112 -10.26 -2.90 15.49
CA VAL A 112 -10.05 -1.61 14.80
C VAL A 112 -11.34 -0.77 14.83
N ARG A 113 -12.47 -1.39 14.51
CA ARG A 113 -13.80 -0.77 14.50
C ARG A 113 -14.23 -0.27 15.89
N GLN A 114 -14.02 -1.08 16.92
CA GLN A 114 -14.31 -0.72 18.31
C GLN A 114 -13.45 0.44 18.79
N HIS A 115 -12.15 0.44 18.46
CA HIS A 115 -11.24 1.54 18.77
C HIS A 115 -11.72 2.87 18.15
N TYR A 116 -12.01 2.91 16.84
CA TYR A 116 -12.48 4.16 16.23
C TYR A 116 -13.84 4.63 16.77
N ASN A 117 -14.71 3.71 17.19
CA ASN A 117 -15.95 4.05 17.89
C ASN A 117 -15.70 4.62 19.31
N SER A 118 -14.70 4.11 20.05
CA SER A 118 -14.42 4.55 21.43
C SER A 118 -13.63 5.85 21.52
N VAL A 119 -12.77 6.18 20.53
CA VAL A 119 -11.96 7.41 20.54
C VAL A 119 -12.85 8.66 20.62
N PRO A 120 -12.79 9.44 21.71
CA PRO A 120 -13.71 10.56 21.95
C PRO A 120 -13.45 11.74 21.01
N GLU A 121 -14.51 12.42 20.56
CA GLU A 121 -14.35 13.64 19.77
C GLU A 121 -13.99 14.84 20.67
N ARG A 122 -12.68 15.12 20.77
CA ARG A 122 -12.15 16.27 21.55
C ARG A 122 -12.38 17.65 20.89
N GLY A 123 -13.14 17.75 19.79
CA GLY A 123 -13.49 19.03 19.13
C GLY A 123 -12.37 19.68 18.30
N ARG A 124 -12.64 20.84 17.66
CA ARG A 124 -11.63 21.55 16.83
C ARG A 124 -10.64 22.34 17.68
N GLN A 125 -11.14 23.06 18.70
CA GLN A 125 -10.35 23.97 19.53
C GLN A 125 -9.18 23.24 20.19
N TRP A 126 -9.47 22.20 20.98
CA TRP A 126 -8.48 21.35 21.64
C TRP A 126 -7.41 20.79 20.68
N ARG A 127 -7.80 20.35 19.47
CA ARG A 127 -6.85 19.86 18.43
C ARG A 127 -5.89 20.94 17.92
N THR A 128 -6.17 22.23 18.17
CA THR A 128 -5.32 23.37 17.79
C THR A 128 -4.58 24.02 18.97
N THR A 129 -5.07 23.83 20.20
CA THR A 129 -4.50 24.45 21.42
C THR A 129 -3.72 23.46 22.28
N ASP A 130 -4.35 22.34 22.64
CA ASP A 130 -3.93 21.50 23.77
C ASP A 130 -3.43 20.10 23.34
N SER A 131 -3.69 19.69 22.10
CA SER A 131 -3.21 18.43 21.53
C SER A 131 -1.68 18.41 21.45
N LYS A 132 -1.05 17.37 22.01
CA LYS A 132 0.40 17.15 21.93
C LYS A 132 0.88 16.98 20.49
N ILE A 133 0.10 16.28 19.66
CA ILE A 133 0.41 15.99 18.26
C ILE A 133 -0.24 17.00 17.28
N LYS A 134 -0.36 18.27 17.67
CA LYS A 134 -1.04 19.31 16.88
C LYS A 134 -0.32 19.62 15.56
N GLY A 135 1.01 19.63 15.54
CA GLY A 135 1.84 19.85 14.35
C GLY A 135 1.67 18.70 13.36
N LEU A 136 1.76 17.45 13.83
CA LEU A 136 1.48 16.25 13.04
C LEU A 136 0.06 16.29 12.45
N ARG A 137 -0.94 16.68 13.26
CA ARG A 137 -2.33 16.80 12.79
C ARG A 137 -2.49 17.86 11.70
N VAL A 138 -1.84 19.04 11.78
CA VAL A 138 -1.94 20.05 10.72
C VAL A 138 -1.14 19.66 9.48
N PHE A 139 0.05 19.07 9.65
CA PHE A 139 0.90 18.59 8.57
C PHE A 139 0.20 17.48 7.76
N ASN A 140 -0.29 16.42 8.41
CA ASN A 140 -1.03 15.35 7.73
C ASN A 140 -2.30 15.87 7.03
N ASN A 141 -2.98 16.88 7.59
CA ASN A 141 -4.11 17.52 6.93
C ASN A 141 -3.69 18.35 5.71
N TRP A 142 -2.52 18.99 5.73
CA TRP A 142 -2.00 19.75 4.59
C TRP A 142 -1.54 18.81 3.48
N ILE A 143 -0.82 17.72 3.79
CA ILE A 143 -0.43 16.67 2.83
C ILE A 143 -1.66 16.12 2.10
N LYS A 144 -2.72 15.74 2.85
CA LYS A 144 -4.00 15.32 2.24
C LYS A 144 -4.65 16.40 1.39
N SER A 145 -4.50 17.67 1.75
CA SER A 145 -5.01 18.79 0.94
C SER A 145 -4.23 18.96 -0.36
N CYS A 146 -2.91 18.72 -0.35
CA CYS A 146 -2.08 18.73 -1.56
C CYS A 146 -2.48 17.59 -2.50
N LEU A 147 -2.59 16.36 -1.99
CA LEU A 147 -3.01 15.21 -2.78
C LEU A 147 -4.41 15.41 -3.42
N ILE A 148 -5.38 15.88 -2.63
CA ILE A 148 -6.74 16.15 -3.15
C ILE A 148 -6.69 17.26 -4.20
N GLN A 149 -6.09 18.41 -3.92
CA GLN A 149 -6.10 19.53 -4.88
C GLN A 149 -5.33 19.22 -6.16
N ARG A 150 -4.22 18.46 -6.08
CA ARG A 150 -3.37 18.17 -7.24
C ARG A 150 -3.87 17.01 -8.11
N TYR A 151 -4.50 15.99 -7.52
CA TYR A 151 -4.86 14.75 -8.24
C TYR A 151 -6.36 14.50 -8.41
N SER A 152 -7.25 15.19 -7.69
CA SER A 152 -8.70 15.06 -7.93
C SER A 152 -9.23 15.65 -9.25
N PRO A 153 -8.66 16.74 -9.83
CA PRO A 153 -9.25 17.37 -11.01
C PRO A 153 -9.09 16.52 -12.27
N ASP A 154 -10.04 16.62 -13.21
CA ASP A 154 -9.97 15.97 -14.52
C ASP A 154 -8.86 16.54 -15.42
N GLU A 155 -8.58 15.88 -16.55
CA GLU A 155 -7.52 16.31 -17.49
C GLU A 155 -7.84 17.63 -18.20
N ASP A 156 -9.12 17.99 -18.30
CA ASP A 156 -9.55 19.28 -18.85
C ASP A 156 -9.31 20.44 -17.84
N HIS A 157 -9.11 20.12 -16.56
CA HIS A 157 -8.87 21.06 -15.46
C HIS A 157 -7.36 21.33 -15.23
N ALA A 158 -6.64 21.68 -16.29
CA ALA A 158 -5.21 22.03 -16.22
C ALA A 158 -4.92 23.24 -15.29
N PRO A 159 -3.71 23.36 -14.72
CA PRO A 159 -3.30 24.56 -13.97
C PRO A 159 -3.56 25.87 -14.75
N GLY A 160 -4.08 26.89 -14.07
CA GLY A 160 -4.47 28.16 -14.71
C GLY A 160 -5.84 28.16 -15.41
N SER A 161 -6.54 27.02 -15.52
CA SER A 161 -7.92 26.95 -16.04
C SER A 161 -8.88 27.81 -15.23
N ARG A 162 -8.72 27.79 -13.89
CA ARG A 162 -9.48 28.58 -12.91
C ARG A 162 -9.31 30.09 -13.11
N GLU A 163 -8.10 30.54 -13.40
CA GLU A 163 -7.78 31.95 -13.67
C GLU A 163 -8.27 32.40 -15.05
N SER A 164 -8.24 31.47 -16.02
CA SER A 164 -8.74 31.66 -17.39
C SER A 164 -10.28 31.61 -17.49
N GLY A 165 -11.01 31.37 -16.40
CA GLY A 165 -12.46 31.16 -16.39
C GLY A 165 -12.91 29.92 -17.19
N ARG A 166 -11.99 29.01 -17.51
CA ARG A 166 -12.27 27.78 -18.27
C ARG A 166 -12.64 26.69 -17.27
N THR A 167 -13.87 26.21 -17.37
CA THR A 167 -14.33 25.03 -16.63
C THR A 167 -14.80 24.00 -17.65
N SER A 168 -14.57 22.72 -17.40
CA SER A 168 -15.12 21.63 -18.22
C SER A 168 -16.64 21.51 -18.12
N GLY A 169 -17.29 22.29 -17.24
CA GLY A 169 -18.70 22.17 -16.87
C GLY A 169 -19.02 20.91 -16.06
N LYS A 170 -18.02 20.06 -15.79
CA LYS A 170 -18.15 18.80 -15.04
C LYS A 170 -17.89 19.05 -13.57
N GLU A 171 -18.82 18.64 -12.73
CA GLU A 171 -18.63 18.52 -11.27
C GLU A 171 -18.18 17.08 -10.94
N LEU A 172 -17.31 16.89 -9.94
CA LEU A 172 -16.71 15.59 -9.61
C LEU A 172 -17.65 14.67 -8.82
N LEU A 173 -17.57 13.37 -9.07
CA LEU A 173 -18.15 12.32 -8.23
C LEU A 173 -17.03 11.66 -7.39
N ILE A 174 -17.13 11.73 -6.07
CA ILE A 174 -16.11 11.26 -5.11
C ILE A 174 -16.63 10.08 -4.28
N LEU A 175 -15.83 9.03 -4.15
CA LEU A 175 -16.03 7.93 -3.21
C LEU A 175 -14.87 7.89 -2.20
N ASP A 176 -15.15 8.03 -0.92
CA ASP A 176 -14.16 8.10 0.16
C ASP A 176 -14.28 6.86 1.06
N ILE A 177 -13.33 5.93 0.94
CA ILE A 177 -13.35 4.63 1.60
C ILE A 177 -12.45 4.67 2.85
N GLY A 178 -13.07 4.40 4.00
CA GLY A 178 -12.48 4.71 5.31
C GLY A 178 -12.56 6.20 5.61
N CYS A 179 -13.70 6.85 5.28
CA CYS A 179 -13.87 8.29 5.48
C CYS A 179 -13.84 8.71 6.96
N GLY A 180 -13.95 7.75 7.88
CA GLY A 180 -13.98 7.93 9.32
C GLY A 180 -15.00 8.97 9.74
N LYS A 181 -14.60 9.84 10.65
CA LYS A 181 -15.41 10.92 11.23
C LYS A 181 -15.61 12.11 10.28
N GLY A 182 -15.44 11.93 8.96
CA GLY A 182 -15.53 12.99 7.95
C GLY A 182 -14.38 14.00 8.05
N GLY A 183 -13.13 13.53 8.10
CA GLY A 183 -11.94 14.39 8.25
C GLY A 183 -11.64 15.27 7.03
N ASP A 184 -12.05 14.82 5.84
CA ASP A 184 -11.66 15.42 4.56
C ASP A 184 -12.78 16.17 3.85
N LEU A 185 -14.00 16.21 4.40
CA LEU A 185 -15.15 16.96 3.87
C LEU A 185 -14.84 18.43 3.53
N ASN A 186 -14.11 19.14 4.42
CA ASN A 186 -13.72 20.52 4.17
C ASN A 186 -12.62 20.66 3.09
N LYS A 187 -11.87 19.59 2.79
CA LYS A 187 -10.88 19.56 1.70
C LYS A 187 -11.59 19.39 0.36
N TRP A 188 -12.54 18.46 0.28
CA TRP A 188 -13.42 18.28 -0.88
C TRP A 188 -14.24 19.55 -1.19
N GLN A 189 -14.73 20.27 -0.18
CA GLN A 189 -15.40 21.57 -0.38
C GLN A 189 -14.46 22.69 -0.90
N GLN A 190 -13.15 22.51 -0.77
CA GLN A 190 -12.10 23.44 -1.24
C GLN A 190 -11.32 22.90 -2.46
N ALA A 191 -11.72 21.76 -3.03
CA ALA A 191 -11.11 21.22 -4.25
C ALA A 191 -11.23 22.25 -5.40
N PRO A 192 -10.25 22.30 -6.33
CA PRO A 192 -10.23 23.35 -7.35
C PRO A 192 -11.31 23.12 -8.42
N GLN A 193 -11.64 21.85 -8.70
CA GLN A 193 -12.85 21.44 -9.41
C GLN A 193 -13.98 21.16 -8.41
N ALA A 194 -15.18 21.68 -8.69
CA ALA A 194 -16.34 21.53 -7.81
C ALA A 194 -16.80 20.07 -7.72
N VAL A 195 -17.19 19.62 -6.52
CA VAL A 195 -17.76 18.29 -6.28
C VAL A 195 -19.28 18.34 -6.43
N GLN A 196 -19.86 17.37 -7.13
CA GLN A 196 -21.32 17.17 -7.22
C GLN A 196 -21.81 16.26 -6.09
N LEU A 197 -21.12 15.13 -5.89
CA LEU A 197 -21.49 14.06 -4.99
C LEU A 197 -20.26 13.55 -4.26
N TYR A 198 -20.39 13.38 -2.95
CA TYR A 198 -19.46 12.70 -2.07
C TYR A 198 -20.16 11.50 -1.43
N VAL A 199 -19.57 10.30 -1.55
CA VAL A 199 -20.03 9.09 -0.89
C VAL A 199 -18.97 8.65 0.11
N GLY A 200 -19.24 8.75 1.40
CA GLY A 200 -18.36 8.28 2.47
C GLY A 200 -18.75 6.88 2.93
N LEU A 201 -17.81 5.93 2.87
CA LEU A 201 -17.97 4.57 3.39
C LEU A 201 -16.99 4.32 4.53
N ASP A 202 -17.44 3.68 5.61
CA ASP A 202 -16.60 3.30 6.75
C ASP A 202 -17.25 2.13 7.53
N PRO A 203 -16.50 1.17 8.09
CA PRO A 203 -17.08 0.11 8.91
C PRO A 203 -17.57 0.60 10.30
N ALA A 204 -17.08 1.73 10.81
CA ALA A 204 -17.45 2.26 12.13
C ALA A 204 -18.69 3.16 12.06
N ASP A 205 -19.81 2.68 12.59
CA ASP A 205 -21.11 3.39 12.55
C ASP A 205 -21.05 4.75 13.28
N VAL A 206 -20.44 4.80 14.46
CA VAL A 206 -20.27 6.06 15.20
C VAL A 206 -19.43 7.08 14.40
N SER A 207 -18.45 6.61 13.63
CA SER A 207 -17.69 7.47 12.71
C SER A 207 -18.57 8.03 11.60
N ILE A 208 -19.42 7.20 10.99
CA ILE A 208 -20.39 7.60 9.96
C ILE A 208 -21.43 8.59 10.51
N GLU A 209 -21.96 8.38 11.72
CA GLU A 209 -22.86 9.35 12.37
C GLU A 209 -22.19 10.70 12.62
N GLN A 210 -20.96 10.70 13.11
CA GLN A 210 -20.17 11.93 13.30
C GLN A 210 -19.87 12.62 11.97
N ALA A 211 -19.57 11.88 10.90
CA ALA A 211 -19.36 12.41 9.56
C ALA A 211 -20.63 13.09 9.01
N ARG A 212 -21.80 12.44 9.13
CA ARG A 212 -23.12 13.02 8.81
C ARG A 212 -23.38 14.29 9.63
N GLY A 213 -23.09 14.28 10.92
CA GLY A 213 -23.23 15.45 11.81
C GLY A 213 -22.33 16.62 11.39
N ARG A 214 -21.06 16.35 11.08
CA ARG A 214 -20.11 17.34 10.59
C ARG A 214 -20.53 17.94 9.25
N TYR A 215 -20.97 17.11 8.31
CA TYR A 215 -21.50 17.59 7.03
C TYR A 215 -22.73 18.50 7.20
N ARG A 216 -23.69 18.13 8.06
CA ARG A 216 -24.85 18.99 8.40
C ARG A 216 -24.45 20.34 8.98
N THR A 217 -23.41 20.40 9.81
CA THR A 217 -22.93 21.68 10.37
C THR A 217 -22.19 22.54 9.33
N MET A 218 -21.47 21.93 8.38
CA MET A 218 -20.92 22.65 7.22
C MET A 218 -22.02 23.28 6.34
N GLY A 219 -23.16 22.60 6.18
CA GLY A 219 -24.33 23.07 5.44
C GLY A 219 -25.07 24.27 6.04
N ASN A 220 -24.70 24.76 7.23
CA ASN A 220 -25.45 25.79 7.96
C ASN A 220 -24.59 27.05 8.26
N PRO A 221 -24.40 27.98 7.30
CA PRO A 221 -23.56 29.18 7.45
C PRO A 221 -23.96 30.17 8.56
N ARG A 222 -25.09 29.96 9.23
CA ARG A 222 -25.60 30.82 10.33
C ARG A 222 -25.21 30.33 11.73
N GLY A 223 -24.52 29.18 11.85
CA GLY A 223 -24.32 28.49 13.13
C GLY A 223 -22.93 28.61 13.79
N GLY A 224 -21.96 29.34 13.23
CA GLY A 224 -20.58 29.31 13.73
C GLY A 224 -19.85 30.66 13.68
N GLY A 225 -19.63 31.26 14.84
CA GLY A 225 -18.63 32.32 15.03
C GLY A 225 -19.12 33.77 14.99
N ARG A 226 -19.58 34.30 16.13
CA ARG A 226 -19.37 35.72 16.47
C ARG A 226 -17.87 35.90 16.74
N GLY A 227 -17.10 36.38 15.76
CA GLY A 227 -15.65 36.52 15.93
C GLY A 227 -14.95 37.33 14.84
N GLY A 228 -14.93 38.65 15.00
CA GLY A 228 -14.07 39.58 14.24
C GLY A 228 -14.56 39.96 12.84
N GLY A 229 -14.62 41.27 12.55
CA GLY A 229 -14.82 41.77 11.18
C GLY A 229 -15.97 42.75 10.94
N ARG A 230 -16.03 43.86 11.69
CA ARG A 230 -16.58 45.11 11.09
C ARG A 230 -15.53 45.65 10.13
N GLY A 231 -15.69 45.42 8.82
CA GLY A 231 -14.79 46.00 7.83
C GLY A 231 -15.04 45.50 6.41
N GLY A 232 -15.18 46.43 5.47
CA GLY A 232 -15.09 46.17 4.02
C GLY A 232 -16.33 45.55 3.38
N GLY A 233 -16.99 46.32 2.50
CA GLY A 233 -17.85 45.75 1.47
C GLY A 233 -17.02 45.21 0.29
N HIS A 234 -17.77 44.73 -0.71
CA HIS A 234 -17.33 44.26 -2.05
C HIS A 234 -17.00 42.76 -2.19
N HIS A 235 -17.65 42.17 -3.21
CA HIS A 235 -17.42 40.85 -3.80
C HIS A 235 -17.60 39.58 -2.94
N ARG A 236 -18.72 39.48 -2.20
CA ARG A 236 -19.31 38.14 -1.98
C ARG A 236 -20.07 37.71 -3.24
N GLY A 237 -19.45 36.82 -4.03
CA GLY A 237 -20.18 36.03 -5.02
C GLY A 237 -21.25 35.15 -4.37
N PRO A 238 -22.07 34.43 -5.16
CA PRO A 238 -23.03 33.47 -4.62
C PRO A 238 -22.31 32.46 -3.71
N PRO A 239 -22.95 31.99 -2.62
CA PRO A 239 -22.34 31.02 -1.73
C PRO A 239 -21.92 29.77 -2.52
N ALA A 240 -20.70 29.28 -2.28
CA ALA A 240 -20.21 28.06 -2.92
C ALA A 240 -21.22 26.94 -2.69
N ARG A 241 -21.63 26.29 -3.78
CA ARG A 241 -22.58 25.18 -3.74
C ARG A 241 -21.98 24.04 -2.92
N MET A 242 -22.70 23.58 -1.91
CA MET A 242 -22.37 22.37 -1.18
C MET A 242 -22.65 21.16 -2.08
N PHE A 243 -21.72 20.21 -2.14
CA PHE A 243 -21.93 18.91 -2.81
C PHE A 243 -23.03 18.10 -2.12
N ASP A 244 -23.74 17.21 -2.82
CA ASP A 244 -24.57 16.21 -2.12
C ASP A 244 -23.66 15.20 -1.41
N ALA A 245 -24.05 14.74 -0.21
CA ALA A 245 -23.23 13.84 0.58
C ALA A 245 -24.03 12.67 1.13
N ARG A 246 -23.59 11.45 0.80
CA ARG A 246 -24.15 10.18 1.27
C ARG A 246 -23.13 9.48 2.15
N PHE A 247 -23.58 8.84 3.23
CA PHE A 247 -22.71 8.19 4.19
C PHE A 247 -23.30 6.84 4.59
N HIS A 248 -22.53 5.76 4.44
CA HIS A 248 -22.99 4.39 4.67
C HIS A 248 -21.99 3.60 5.52
N VAL A 249 -22.52 2.77 6.41
CA VAL A 249 -21.70 1.82 7.18
C VAL A 249 -21.44 0.60 6.30
N LYS A 250 -20.18 0.30 6.00
CA LYS A 250 -19.81 -0.80 5.10
C LYS A 250 -18.37 -1.26 5.32
N ASP A 251 -18.15 -2.57 5.46
CA ASP A 251 -16.83 -3.15 5.30
C ASP A 251 -16.46 -3.10 3.81
N CYS A 252 -15.44 -2.32 3.47
CA CYS A 252 -14.98 -2.13 2.10
C CYS A 252 -13.77 -3.02 1.75
N TYR A 253 -13.31 -3.84 2.70
CA TYR A 253 -12.17 -4.75 2.56
C TYR A 253 -12.64 -6.20 2.42
N GLY A 254 -13.56 -6.65 3.27
CA GLY A 254 -14.07 -8.03 3.29
C GLY A 254 -15.29 -8.29 2.38
N GLU A 255 -16.06 -7.25 2.05
CA GLU A 255 -17.32 -7.34 1.28
C GLU A 255 -17.27 -6.52 0.00
N SER A 256 -18.14 -6.83 -0.97
CA SER A 256 -18.34 -5.95 -2.13
C SER A 256 -19.18 -4.73 -1.74
N ILE A 257 -18.87 -3.55 -2.28
CA ILE A 257 -19.67 -2.32 -2.12
C ILE A 257 -20.77 -2.15 -3.19
N GLU A 258 -20.86 -3.10 -4.13
CA GLU A 258 -21.80 -3.11 -5.26
C GLU A 258 -23.27 -3.27 -4.80
N ASP A 259 -23.51 -3.69 -3.57
CA ASP A 259 -24.82 -3.82 -2.93
C ASP A 259 -25.46 -2.48 -2.53
N LEU A 260 -24.67 -1.41 -2.43
CA LEU A 260 -25.15 -0.08 -2.06
C LEU A 260 -25.82 0.62 -3.25
N GLU A 261 -27.09 0.99 -3.11
CA GLU A 261 -27.88 1.64 -4.16
C GLU A 261 -27.18 2.85 -4.79
N ILE A 262 -26.54 3.70 -3.99
CA ILE A 262 -25.82 4.89 -4.47
C ILE A 262 -24.61 4.53 -5.37
N ILE A 263 -23.95 3.40 -5.09
CA ILE A 263 -22.83 2.90 -5.91
C ILE A 263 -23.36 2.40 -7.26
N GLN A 264 -24.48 1.68 -7.26
CA GLN A 264 -25.16 1.22 -8.48
C GLN A 264 -25.69 2.40 -9.33
N GLN A 265 -26.25 3.43 -8.68
CA GLN A 265 -26.76 4.64 -9.34
C GLN A 265 -25.65 5.41 -10.07
N VAL A 266 -24.48 5.57 -9.45
CA VAL A 266 -23.31 6.22 -10.08
C VAL A 266 -22.75 5.33 -11.19
N GLY A 267 -22.43 4.07 -10.84
CA GLY A 267 -21.91 3.05 -11.71
C GLY A 267 -20.85 2.21 -11.00
N PHE A 268 -20.93 0.89 -11.18
CA PHE A 268 -19.93 -0.07 -10.70
C PHE A 268 -19.76 -1.15 -11.77
N ASP A 269 -18.55 -1.31 -12.27
CA ASP A 269 -18.17 -2.39 -13.17
C ASP A 269 -16.66 -2.67 -13.01
N PRO A 270 -16.25 -3.84 -12.48
CA PRO A 270 -14.83 -4.19 -12.35
C PRO A 270 -14.13 -4.46 -13.69
N SER A 271 -14.86 -4.45 -14.82
CA SER A 271 -14.31 -4.57 -16.17
C SER A 271 -13.38 -3.40 -16.55
N PRO A 272 -12.33 -3.65 -17.37
CA PRO A 272 -11.52 -2.59 -17.97
C PRO A 272 -12.31 -1.59 -18.84
N MET A 273 -13.54 -1.95 -19.25
CA MET A 273 -14.38 -1.09 -20.10
C MET A 273 -15.27 -0.11 -19.33
N ASN A 274 -15.13 0.01 -18.00
CA ASN A 274 -16.07 0.82 -17.21
C ASN A 274 -16.05 2.30 -17.62
N ARG A 275 -17.19 2.79 -18.14
CA ARG A 275 -17.42 4.20 -18.51
C ARG A 275 -18.26 4.98 -17.49
N ARG A 276 -18.77 4.33 -16.44
CA ARG A 276 -19.67 4.91 -15.44
C ARG A 276 -19.18 4.60 -14.04
N GLY A 277 -18.92 5.63 -13.27
CA GLY A 277 -18.31 5.49 -11.96
C GLY A 277 -17.90 6.83 -11.40
N PHE A 278 -17.22 6.78 -10.27
CA PHE A 278 -16.62 7.92 -9.60
C PHE A 278 -15.41 8.46 -10.38
N ASP A 279 -15.21 9.77 -10.31
CA ASP A 279 -14.01 10.45 -10.81
C ASP A 279 -12.81 10.16 -9.92
N VAL A 280 -13.03 10.08 -8.62
CA VAL A 280 -11.98 9.84 -7.63
C VAL A 280 -12.46 8.86 -6.57
N VAL A 281 -11.61 7.89 -6.26
CA VAL A 281 -11.69 7.09 -5.04
C VAL A 281 -10.57 7.53 -4.11
N SER A 282 -10.87 7.82 -2.84
CA SER A 282 -9.86 8.12 -1.81
C SER A 282 -9.79 7.07 -0.71
N MET A 283 -8.57 6.73 -0.29
CA MET A 283 -8.29 5.88 0.88
C MET A 283 -7.19 6.50 1.74
N MET A 284 -7.60 7.38 2.64
CA MET A 284 -6.70 8.19 3.46
C MET A 284 -6.43 7.53 4.81
N PHE A 285 -5.29 6.83 4.94
CA PHE A 285 -4.92 6.04 6.13
C PHE A 285 -5.89 4.88 6.44
N SER A 286 -6.44 4.24 5.41
CA SER A 286 -7.41 3.13 5.53
C SER A 286 -6.99 1.85 4.80
N MET A 287 -6.14 1.94 3.78
CA MET A 287 -5.85 0.83 2.86
C MET A 287 -5.07 -0.33 3.51
N HIS A 288 -4.21 -0.04 4.50
CA HIS A 288 -3.37 -1.05 5.16
C HIS A 288 -4.17 -2.11 5.92
N TYR A 289 -5.39 -1.82 6.38
CA TYR A 289 -6.24 -2.83 7.03
C TYR A 289 -6.61 -3.99 6.09
N ALA A 290 -6.67 -3.76 4.77
CA ALA A 290 -6.95 -4.82 3.80
C ALA A 290 -5.79 -5.82 3.63
N PHE A 291 -4.56 -5.46 4.03
CA PHE A 291 -3.36 -6.30 3.84
C PHE A 291 -3.24 -7.44 4.87
N GLU A 292 -4.25 -7.63 5.72
CA GLU A 292 -4.42 -8.84 6.53
C GLU A 292 -4.36 -10.13 5.69
N SER A 293 -4.94 -10.13 4.50
CA SER A 293 -4.94 -11.28 3.59
C SER A 293 -5.03 -10.86 2.13
N GLU A 294 -4.49 -11.69 1.23
CA GLU A 294 -4.61 -11.47 -0.21
C GLU A 294 -6.08 -11.32 -0.66
N LYS A 295 -6.99 -12.09 -0.05
CA LYS A 295 -8.43 -12.01 -0.34
C LYS A 295 -9.00 -10.63 -0.04
N ASN A 296 -8.69 -10.06 1.12
CA ASN A 296 -9.18 -8.72 1.51
C ASN A 296 -8.55 -7.65 0.61
N ALA A 297 -7.25 -7.72 0.34
CA ALA A 297 -6.56 -6.78 -0.56
C ALA A 297 -7.12 -6.82 -2.01
N ARG A 298 -7.38 -8.01 -2.56
CA ARG A 298 -8.01 -8.20 -3.88
C ARG A 298 -9.46 -7.74 -3.92
N ASN A 299 -10.22 -7.93 -2.85
CA ASN A 299 -11.61 -7.46 -2.77
C ASN A 299 -11.69 -5.92 -2.61
N MET A 300 -10.81 -5.32 -1.81
CA MET A 300 -10.62 -3.88 -1.75
C MET A 300 -10.27 -3.29 -3.13
N LEU A 301 -9.31 -3.87 -3.86
CA LEU A 301 -8.97 -3.43 -5.22
C LEU A 301 -10.13 -3.62 -6.20
N ARG A 302 -10.92 -4.70 -6.11
CA ARG A 302 -12.17 -4.85 -6.86
C ARG A 302 -13.13 -3.69 -6.58
N ASN A 303 -13.31 -3.32 -5.31
CA ASN A 303 -14.20 -2.23 -4.91
C ASN A 303 -13.73 -0.88 -5.47
N VAL A 304 -12.45 -0.54 -5.30
CA VAL A 304 -11.83 0.69 -5.83
C VAL A 304 -11.92 0.74 -7.36
N ALA A 305 -11.41 -0.28 -8.04
CA ALA A 305 -11.27 -0.30 -9.49
C ALA A 305 -12.58 -0.55 -10.25
N GLY A 306 -13.60 -1.11 -9.58
CA GLY A 306 -14.96 -1.26 -10.10
C GLY A 306 -15.80 0.00 -9.93
N ALA A 307 -15.58 0.77 -8.86
CA ALA A 307 -16.23 2.06 -8.64
C ALA A 307 -15.66 3.18 -9.51
N LEU A 308 -14.39 3.11 -9.92
CA LEU A 308 -13.77 4.08 -10.84
C LEU A 308 -14.24 3.90 -12.28
N LYS A 309 -14.57 5.02 -12.94
CA LYS A 309 -14.63 5.07 -14.41
C LYS A 309 -13.21 5.14 -15.00
N LYS A 310 -13.05 4.74 -16.26
CA LYS A 310 -11.84 5.03 -17.05
C LYS A 310 -11.48 6.53 -16.99
N GLY A 311 -10.22 6.82 -16.67
CA GLY A 311 -9.71 8.17 -16.41
C GLY A 311 -9.87 8.66 -14.96
N GLY A 312 -10.51 7.89 -14.09
CA GLY A 312 -10.63 8.20 -12.68
C GLY A 312 -9.31 8.01 -11.92
N ARG A 313 -9.16 8.69 -10.78
CA ARG A 313 -7.97 8.62 -9.92
C ARG A 313 -8.24 7.84 -8.64
N PHE A 314 -7.32 6.98 -8.23
CA PHE A 314 -7.28 6.38 -6.90
C PHE A 314 -6.17 7.05 -6.08
N ILE A 315 -6.53 7.80 -5.04
CA ILE A 315 -5.58 8.55 -4.20
C ILE A 315 -5.59 8.03 -2.77
N GLY A 316 -4.45 8.09 -2.09
CA GLY A 316 -4.39 7.66 -0.69
C GLY A 316 -3.10 7.98 0.03
N CYS A 317 -3.11 7.70 1.33
CA CYS A 317 -1.94 7.74 2.20
C CYS A 317 -1.84 6.42 2.96
N ILE A 318 -0.64 5.85 3.07
CA ILE A 318 -0.35 4.64 3.84
C ILE A 318 1.01 4.70 4.55
N PRO A 319 1.20 3.89 5.60
CA PRO A 319 2.51 3.51 6.12
C PRO A 319 3.47 3.04 5.02
N ASN A 320 4.72 3.45 5.10
CA ASN A 320 5.76 3.07 4.14
C ASN A 320 6.40 1.73 4.53
N SER A 321 6.29 0.71 3.66
CA SER A 321 6.91 -0.60 3.86
C SER A 321 8.43 -0.55 3.97
N ASP A 322 9.07 0.43 3.34
CA ASP A 322 10.52 0.48 3.27
C ASP A 322 11.10 0.96 4.59
N VAL A 323 10.46 1.96 5.22
CA VAL A 323 10.75 2.41 6.60
C VAL A 323 10.52 1.26 7.59
N LEU A 324 9.38 0.56 7.48
CA LEU A 324 9.10 -0.64 8.28
C LEU A 324 10.21 -1.71 8.14
N GLY A 325 10.67 -1.95 6.91
CA GLY A 325 11.72 -2.93 6.59
C GLY A 325 13.11 -2.52 7.08
N GLU A 326 13.44 -1.23 7.03
CA GLU A 326 14.70 -0.68 7.55
C GLU A 326 14.80 -0.82 9.07
N HIS A 327 13.74 -0.47 9.81
CA HIS A 327 13.71 -0.65 11.26
C HIS A 327 13.76 -2.13 11.65
N VAL A 328 13.02 -3.00 10.94
CA VAL A 328 13.09 -4.47 11.12
C VAL A 328 14.50 -5.01 10.88
N ARG A 329 15.16 -4.62 9.78
CA ARG A 329 16.55 -5.03 9.47
C ARG A 329 17.52 -4.56 10.55
N ALA A 330 17.40 -3.30 10.99
CA ALA A 330 18.26 -2.73 12.04
C ALA A 330 18.04 -3.42 13.40
N PHE A 331 16.80 -3.82 13.71
CA PHE A 331 16.47 -4.63 14.89
C PHE A 331 17.09 -6.02 14.80
N ASN A 332 16.89 -6.73 13.69
CA ASN A 332 17.38 -8.09 13.50
C ASN A 332 18.93 -8.16 13.49
N ALA A 333 19.61 -7.15 12.93
CA ALA A 333 21.07 -7.02 13.03
C ALA A 333 21.55 -6.91 14.49
N LYS A 334 20.94 -6.01 15.28
CA LYS A 334 21.26 -5.86 16.72
C LYS A 334 20.94 -7.12 17.52
N ALA A 335 19.86 -7.83 17.18
CA ALA A 335 19.51 -9.11 17.80
C ALA A 335 20.55 -10.20 17.47
N ALA A 336 21.03 -10.26 16.23
CA ALA A 336 22.10 -11.16 15.81
C ALA A 336 23.43 -10.86 16.51
N GLU A 337 23.82 -9.59 16.63
CA GLU A 337 25.01 -9.16 17.40
C GLU A 337 24.92 -9.59 18.88
N ARG A 338 23.77 -9.37 19.53
CA ARG A 338 23.53 -9.81 20.92
C ARG A 338 23.60 -11.33 21.06
N ARG A 339 23.01 -12.08 20.11
CA ARG A 339 23.08 -13.55 20.07
C ARG A 339 24.52 -14.04 19.84
N ALA A 340 25.32 -13.36 19.03
CA ALA A 340 26.73 -13.68 18.79
C ALA A 340 27.61 -13.36 20.01
N ALA A 341 27.36 -12.26 20.72
CA ALA A 341 28.05 -11.90 21.95
C ALA A 341 27.76 -12.90 23.09
N LYS A 342 26.49 -13.31 23.28
CA LYS A 342 26.11 -14.34 24.27
C LYS A 342 26.77 -15.70 24.01
N LYS A 343 27.18 -16.02 22.78
CA LYS A 343 27.86 -17.28 22.42
C LYS A 343 29.40 -17.26 22.65
N LYS A 344 29.97 -16.18 23.19
CA LYS A 344 31.42 -15.98 23.33
C LYS A 344 32.04 -16.08 24.75
N PRO A 345 31.59 -16.96 25.67
CA PRO A 345 32.45 -17.35 26.80
C PRO A 345 32.57 -18.89 26.98
N ALA A 346 33.62 -19.51 26.41
CA ALA A 346 34.08 -20.88 26.79
C ALA A 346 35.49 -21.31 26.30
N GLU A 347 36.29 -20.48 25.61
CA GLU A 347 37.56 -20.94 24.97
C GLU A 347 38.86 -20.22 25.42
N THR A 348 38.84 -19.43 26.49
CA THR A 348 40.05 -18.77 27.02
C THR A 348 40.15 -18.88 28.55
N ALA A 349 40.25 -20.10 29.06
CA ALA A 349 40.49 -20.37 30.49
C ALA A 349 41.29 -21.66 30.79
N GLU A 350 42.09 -22.18 29.85
CA GLU A 350 43.11 -23.20 30.13
C GLU A 350 44.47 -22.73 29.62
N GLY A 351 45.41 -22.44 30.53
CA GLY A 351 46.75 -22.01 30.13
C GLY A 351 47.58 -21.17 31.10
N SER A 352 47.56 -21.42 32.41
CA SER A 352 48.65 -20.99 33.31
C SER A 352 48.62 -21.69 34.68
N SER A 353 49.15 -22.91 34.76
CA SER A 353 49.55 -23.51 36.04
C SER A 353 51.00 -23.15 36.37
N GLY A 354 51.21 -22.39 37.45
CA GLY A 354 52.52 -22.02 37.96
C GLY A 354 52.42 -21.66 39.44
N ALA A 355 53.24 -22.29 40.29
CA ALA A 355 53.00 -22.42 41.72
C ALA A 355 53.94 -21.57 42.62
N GLY A 356 53.55 -21.43 43.90
CA GLY A 356 54.37 -20.91 45.01
C GLY A 356 54.04 -19.46 45.41
N ASP A 357 54.06 -19.07 46.69
CA ASP A 357 54.20 -19.86 47.93
C ASP A 357 53.65 -19.07 49.16
N ALA A 358 53.58 -19.68 50.35
CA ALA A 358 52.77 -19.25 51.50
C ALA A 358 53.43 -18.31 52.54
N ALA A 359 52.58 -17.58 53.30
CA ALA A 359 52.77 -17.11 54.70
C ALA A 359 51.50 -16.31 55.16
N SER A 360 50.58 -16.83 55.99
CA SER A 360 50.60 -17.08 57.45
C SER A 360 49.95 -15.97 58.29
N GLY A 361 48.93 -16.28 59.09
CA GLY A 361 48.33 -15.32 60.04
C GLY A 361 46.98 -15.75 60.63
N ASP A 362 46.98 -16.63 61.63
CA ASP A 362 45.77 -17.09 62.34
C ASP A 362 45.22 -16.05 63.33
N GLN A 363 43.90 -15.85 63.35
CA GLN A 363 43.16 -15.57 64.59
C GLN A 363 41.64 -15.79 64.45
N GLU A 364 41.10 -16.62 65.35
CA GLU A 364 39.68 -16.93 65.55
C GLU A 364 39.45 -17.14 67.07
N PRO A 365 38.22 -17.22 67.61
CA PRO A 365 36.92 -16.85 67.02
C PRO A 365 36.07 -15.94 67.94
N ALA A 366 34.98 -15.37 67.40
CA ALA A 366 33.87 -14.84 68.21
C ALA A 366 32.53 -15.09 67.50
N ALA A 367 31.58 -15.72 68.19
CA ALA A 367 30.33 -16.22 67.60
C ALA A 367 29.25 -15.14 67.43
N GLY A 368 28.47 -15.22 66.35
CA GLY A 368 27.26 -14.42 66.18
C GLY A 368 26.52 -14.63 64.86
N ALA A 369 25.28 -15.14 64.95
CA ALA A 369 24.25 -15.22 63.90
C ALA A 369 24.56 -16.06 62.64
N ALA A 370 23.90 -17.22 62.53
CA ALA A 370 23.81 -17.98 61.30
C ALA A 370 22.90 -17.24 60.29
N GLY A 371 23.45 -16.88 59.13
CA GLY A 371 22.69 -16.52 57.94
C GLY A 371 22.66 -17.71 57.01
N ASP A 372 21.46 -18.18 56.68
CA ASP A 372 21.25 -19.33 55.80
C ASP A 372 21.71 -18.97 54.37
N ALA A 373 22.58 -19.79 53.78
CA ALA A 373 23.02 -19.62 52.41
C ALA A 373 22.20 -20.56 51.53
N PRO A 374 21.32 -20.05 50.64
CA PRO A 374 20.71 -20.91 49.65
C PRO A 374 21.81 -21.42 48.71
N GLU A 375 21.85 -22.73 48.52
CA GLU A 375 22.56 -23.38 47.42
C GLU A 375 22.08 -22.79 46.08
N PRO A 376 22.87 -22.89 44.98
CA PRO A 376 22.36 -22.53 43.67
C PRO A 376 21.23 -23.50 43.30
N GLU A 377 19.98 -23.13 43.59
CA GLU A 377 18.81 -23.76 42.99
C GLU A 377 18.98 -23.70 41.47
N ASP A 378 18.86 -24.87 40.84
CA ASP A 378 18.79 -25.00 39.38
C ASP A 378 17.52 -24.29 38.90
N GLY A 379 17.65 -22.99 38.68
CA GLY A 379 16.53 -22.10 38.35
C GLY A 379 15.77 -22.60 37.14
N GLU A 380 14.56 -23.07 37.38
CA GLU A 380 13.59 -23.42 36.35
C GLU A 380 13.52 -22.28 35.34
N LEU A 381 13.69 -22.60 34.05
CA LEU A 381 13.55 -21.61 32.99
C LEU A 381 12.13 -21.04 33.05
N GLU A 382 11.98 -19.77 33.44
CA GLU A 382 10.69 -19.09 33.38
C GLU A 382 10.15 -19.16 31.93
N GLU A 383 9.11 -19.97 31.73
CA GLU A 383 8.29 -19.97 30.51
C GLU A 383 7.56 -18.62 30.38
N GLY A 384 8.30 -17.57 30.00
CA GLY A 384 7.78 -16.19 30.07
C GLY A 384 8.56 -15.12 29.32
N GLU A 385 9.85 -15.32 28.97
CA GLU A 385 10.57 -14.39 28.09
C GLU A 385 9.99 -14.45 26.67
N ALA A 386 8.97 -13.62 26.39
CA ALA A 386 8.49 -13.39 25.04
C ALA A 386 9.66 -13.00 24.13
N GLU A 387 9.84 -13.71 23.00
CA GLU A 387 10.97 -13.45 22.11
C GLU A 387 11.06 -11.96 21.78
N PRO A 388 12.26 -11.36 21.81
CA PRO A 388 12.42 -9.94 21.55
C PRO A 388 11.88 -9.63 20.16
N SER A 389 10.81 -8.83 20.11
CA SER A 389 10.10 -8.47 18.89
C SER A 389 10.53 -7.08 18.38
N ALA A 390 10.42 -6.85 17.07
CA ALA A 390 10.80 -5.57 16.48
C ALA A 390 9.89 -4.44 16.98
N GLU A 391 10.47 -3.47 17.68
CA GLU A 391 9.78 -2.33 18.28
C GLU A 391 10.62 -1.06 18.16
N TRP A 392 9.97 0.05 17.82
CA TRP A 392 10.59 1.38 17.76
C TRP A 392 9.53 2.48 17.88
N GLY A 393 9.98 3.72 18.03
CA GLY A 393 9.13 4.90 18.18
C GLY A 393 9.85 6.03 18.89
N ASN A 394 9.10 7.07 19.24
CA ASN A 394 9.57 8.22 19.98
C ASN A 394 8.57 8.60 21.10
N SER A 395 8.52 9.87 21.54
CA SER A 395 7.62 10.26 22.62
C SER A 395 6.13 10.27 22.25
N ILE A 396 5.78 10.26 20.96
CA ILE A 396 4.39 10.36 20.49
C ILE A 396 3.88 9.12 19.74
N TYR A 397 4.74 8.33 19.10
CA TYR A 397 4.32 7.14 18.34
C TYR A 397 5.16 5.91 18.67
N ARG A 398 4.59 4.72 18.47
CA ARG A 398 5.29 3.42 18.57
C ARG A 398 4.76 2.45 17.51
N VAL A 399 5.67 1.72 16.88
CA VAL A 399 5.40 0.54 16.05
C VAL A 399 5.93 -0.69 16.78
N ARG A 400 5.11 -1.73 16.91
CA ARG A 400 5.51 -3.01 17.54
C ARG A 400 5.01 -4.20 16.75
N PHE A 401 5.91 -5.07 16.30
CA PHE A 401 5.54 -6.37 15.75
C PHE A 401 5.23 -7.36 16.89
N PRO A 402 4.17 -8.18 16.78
CA PRO A 402 3.79 -9.14 17.84
C PRO A 402 4.55 -10.48 17.77
N GLY A 403 5.52 -10.63 16.85
CA GLY A 403 6.25 -11.87 16.62
C GLY A 403 7.47 -11.69 15.71
N PRO A 404 8.07 -12.79 15.22
CA PRO A 404 9.25 -12.75 14.36
C PRO A 404 9.05 -11.94 13.08
N THR A 405 10.13 -11.33 12.59
CA THR A 405 10.14 -10.47 11.40
C THR A 405 11.23 -10.90 10.42
N PRO A 406 11.16 -10.55 9.11
CA PRO A 406 12.16 -10.97 8.13
C PRO A 406 13.56 -10.42 8.43
N GLU A 407 14.58 -11.26 8.41
CA GLU A 407 15.97 -10.86 8.72
C GLU A 407 16.50 -9.76 7.80
N ASP A 408 16.11 -9.78 6.52
CA ASP A 408 16.48 -8.82 5.48
C ASP A 408 15.58 -7.56 5.44
N GLY A 409 14.50 -7.54 6.22
CA GLY A 409 13.44 -6.51 6.16
C GLY A 409 12.49 -6.63 4.96
N VAL A 410 12.52 -7.74 4.21
CA VAL A 410 11.68 -7.93 3.01
C VAL A 410 10.47 -8.81 3.35
N PHE A 411 9.32 -8.18 3.48
CA PHE A 411 8.06 -8.81 3.88
C PHE A 411 7.53 -9.82 2.82
N ARG A 412 7.80 -11.11 3.05
CA ARG A 412 7.37 -12.23 2.20
C ARG A 412 6.76 -13.36 3.05
N PRO A 413 5.51 -13.82 2.80
CA PRO A 413 4.58 -13.39 1.74
C PRO A 413 4.14 -11.92 1.87
N ALA A 414 3.50 -11.34 0.86
CA ALA A 414 3.20 -9.91 0.82
C ALA A 414 2.02 -9.45 1.72
N PHE A 415 1.40 -10.36 2.48
CA PHE A 415 0.18 -10.14 3.26
C PHE A 415 0.32 -10.75 4.67
N GLY A 416 -0.46 -10.26 5.63
CA GLY A 416 -0.57 -10.82 6.97
C GLY A 416 0.52 -10.37 7.96
N TRP A 417 1.44 -9.48 7.55
CA TRP A 417 2.46 -8.89 8.43
C TRP A 417 1.84 -7.85 9.36
N LYS A 418 1.25 -8.34 10.46
CA LYS A 418 0.64 -7.51 11.50
C LYS A 418 1.69 -6.74 12.30
N TYR A 419 1.44 -5.46 12.55
CA TYR A 419 2.07 -4.70 13.61
C TYR A 419 1.00 -3.91 14.39
N ASN A 420 1.27 -3.59 15.65
CA ASN A 420 0.44 -2.69 16.43
C ASN A 420 1.00 -1.27 16.28
N PHE A 421 0.14 -0.32 15.91
CA PHE A 421 0.48 1.10 15.84
C PHE A 421 -0.11 1.84 17.04
N PHE A 422 0.72 2.65 17.70
CA PHE A 422 0.32 3.59 18.74
C PHE A 422 0.68 5.01 18.30
N LEU A 423 -0.24 5.94 18.50
CA LEU A 423 -0.03 7.37 18.29
C LEU A 423 -0.83 8.14 19.34
N ASP A 424 -0.14 8.91 20.18
CA ASP A 424 -0.75 9.60 21.31
C ASP A 424 -1.97 10.43 20.88
N GLU A 425 -3.03 10.36 21.67
CA GLU A 425 -4.32 11.03 21.45
C GLU A 425 -5.06 10.66 20.15
N ALA A 426 -4.63 9.66 19.39
CA ALA A 426 -5.21 9.33 18.07
C ALA A 426 -5.44 7.84 17.82
N VAL A 427 -4.49 6.99 18.21
CA VAL A 427 -4.48 5.54 17.93
C VAL A 427 -3.90 4.79 19.14
N GLU A 428 -4.66 3.86 19.72
CA GLU A 428 -4.27 3.09 20.92
C GLU A 428 -4.06 1.62 20.54
N GLU A 429 -2.81 1.26 20.24
CA GLU A 429 -2.35 -0.10 19.85
C GLU A 429 -3.23 -0.81 18.81
N VAL A 430 -3.62 -0.08 17.76
CA VAL A 430 -4.48 -0.62 16.71
C VAL A 430 -3.68 -1.57 15.81
N PRO A 431 -4.22 -2.73 15.45
CA PRO A 431 -3.57 -3.66 14.55
C PRO A 431 -3.64 -3.16 13.09
N GLU A 432 -2.48 -2.89 12.52
CA GLU A 432 -2.28 -2.56 11.10
C GLU A 432 -1.48 -3.66 10.40
N TYR A 433 -1.39 -3.61 9.08
CA TYR A 433 -0.62 -4.58 8.28
C TYR A 433 0.35 -3.87 7.33
N VAL A 434 1.55 -4.43 7.20
CA VAL A 434 2.53 -3.92 6.22
C VAL A 434 1.95 -4.06 4.81
N VAL A 435 2.13 -3.01 4.00
CA VAL A 435 1.76 -2.95 2.59
C VAL A 435 3.04 -2.90 1.74
N PRO A 436 3.64 -4.04 1.33
CA PRO A 436 4.88 -4.02 0.55
C PRO A 436 4.63 -3.35 -0.80
N TRP A 437 5.21 -2.15 -1.00
CA TRP A 437 4.78 -1.23 -2.06
C TRP A 437 4.78 -1.87 -3.46
N GLU A 438 5.86 -2.53 -3.85
CA GLU A 438 5.97 -3.18 -5.16
C GLU A 438 4.99 -4.34 -5.35
N ALA A 439 4.63 -5.06 -4.28
CA ALA A 439 3.61 -6.10 -4.35
C ALA A 439 2.21 -5.49 -4.50
N PHE A 440 1.93 -4.38 -3.82
CA PHE A 440 0.69 -3.63 -4.00
C PHE A 440 0.58 -3.01 -5.40
N ARG A 441 1.65 -2.41 -5.92
CA ARG A 441 1.69 -1.84 -7.29
C ARG A 441 1.39 -2.92 -8.34
N ALA A 442 2.09 -4.06 -8.28
CA ALA A 442 1.83 -5.18 -9.17
C ALA A 442 0.39 -5.74 -9.02
N LEU A 443 -0.13 -5.79 -7.79
CA LEU A 443 -1.52 -6.20 -7.55
C LEU A 443 -2.54 -5.20 -8.11
N ALA A 444 -2.23 -3.90 -8.14
CA ALA A 444 -3.11 -2.87 -8.70
C ALA A 444 -3.17 -2.92 -10.24
N GLU A 445 -2.09 -3.35 -10.91
CA GLU A 445 -2.02 -3.53 -12.36
C GLU A 445 -3.03 -4.59 -12.86
N ASP A 446 -3.28 -5.66 -12.09
CA ASP A 446 -4.35 -6.66 -12.34
C ASP A 446 -5.75 -6.01 -12.50
N TYR A 447 -5.96 -4.81 -11.96
CA TYR A 447 -7.23 -4.09 -11.92
C TYR A 447 -7.26 -2.82 -12.82
N ASN A 448 -6.29 -2.69 -13.74
CA ASN A 448 -6.12 -1.54 -14.62
C ASN A 448 -5.86 -0.22 -13.86
N LEU A 449 -5.15 -0.29 -12.74
CA LEU A 449 -4.69 0.90 -12.01
C LEU A 449 -3.19 1.08 -12.24
N GLU A 450 -2.83 2.12 -12.99
CA GLU A 450 -1.43 2.47 -13.26
C GLU A 450 -0.94 3.55 -12.28
N MET A 451 0.22 3.34 -11.64
CA MET A 451 0.79 4.28 -10.69
C MET A 451 1.27 5.56 -11.40
N GLN A 452 0.71 6.70 -11.02
CA GLN A 452 1.10 8.03 -11.53
C GLN A 452 1.94 8.81 -10.50
N TYR A 453 1.71 8.58 -9.21
CA TYR A 453 2.42 9.27 -8.13
C TYR A 453 2.68 8.35 -6.95
N HIS A 454 3.89 8.45 -6.40
CA HIS A 454 4.31 7.81 -5.15
C HIS A 454 5.43 8.66 -4.55
N ARG A 455 5.22 9.22 -3.35
CA ARG A 455 6.20 10.01 -2.59
C ARG A 455 6.01 9.86 -1.10
N THR A 456 7.11 9.89 -0.35
CA THR A 456 7.10 10.05 1.11
C THR A 456 6.56 11.42 1.51
N PHE A 457 6.00 11.54 2.71
CA PHE A 457 5.48 12.83 3.21
C PHE A 457 6.54 13.96 3.22
N PRO A 458 7.83 13.73 3.56
CA PRO A 458 8.89 14.73 3.42
C PRO A 458 9.16 15.16 1.96
N GLU A 459 9.09 14.24 0.99
CA GLU A 459 9.21 14.59 -0.44
C GLU A 459 8.01 15.41 -0.92
N ILE A 460 6.78 15.09 -0.47
CA ILE A 460 5.58 15.90 -0.74
C ILE A 460 5.78 17.30 -0.15
N TRP A 461 6.23 17.42 1.10
CA TRP A 461 6.55 18.72 1.70
C TRP A 461 7.59 19.49 0.88
N ALA A 462 8.70 18.86 0.51
CA ALA A 462 9.75 19.50 -0.29
C ALA A 462 9.26 19.98 -1.66
N ALA A 463 8.34 19.24 -2.30
CA ALA A 463 7.79 19.58 -3.61
C ALA A 463 6.70 20.67 -3.57
N GLU A 464 5.79 20.63 -2.58
CA GLU A 464 4.57 21.46 -2.57
C GLU A 464 4.68 22.71 -1.68
N LYS A 465 5.68 22.81 -0.80
CA LYS A 465 5.78 23.93 0.18
C LYS A 465 5.94 25.31 -0.48
N ASP A 466 6.51 25.40 -1.67
CA ASP A 466 6.75 26.67 -2.37
C ASP A 466 5.80 26.87 -3.56
N ASP A 467 4.79 26.01 -3.71
CA ASP A 467 3.76 26.12 -4.73
C ASP A 467 2.88 27.38 -4.48
N PRO A 468 2.46 28.11 -5.54
CA PRO A 468 1.67 29.34 -5.40
C PRO A 468 0.32 29.19 -4.68
N GLU A 469 -0.31 28.02 -4.70
CA GLU A 469 -1.59 27.76 -4.01
C GLU A 469 -1.40 26.99 -2.70
N LEU A 470 -0.57 25.94 -2.70
CA LEU A 470 -0.36 25.04 -1.57
C LEU A 470 0.62 25.59 -0.53
N GLY A 471 1.60 26.40 -0.94
CA GLY A 471 2.52 27.10 -0.05
C GLY A 471 1.79 28.05 0.91
N PRO A 472 1.00 29.03 0.41
CA PRO A 472 0.15 29.88 1.25
C PRO A 472 -0.93 29.12 2.04
N LEU A 473 -1.33 27.91 1.61
CA LEU A 473 -2.18 27.04 2.41
C LEU A 473 -1.44 26.48 3.63
N SER A 474 -0.16 26.11 3.50
CA SER A 474 0.65 25.60 4.63
C SER A 474 0.75 26.61 5.78
N GLU A 475 0.89 27.90 5.45
CA GLU A 475 0.96 29.01 6.40
C GLU A 475 -0.39 29.27 7.07
N ARG A 476 -1.48 29.31 6.29
CA ARG A 476 -2.86 29.42 6.82
C ARG A 476 -3.22 28.26 7.74
N MET A 477 -2.71 27.07 7.47
CA MET A 477 -2.92 25.87 8.29
C MET A 477 -1.95 25.77 9.49
N ARG A 478 -1.00 26.71 9.62
CA ARG A 478 0.07 26.71 10.65
C ARG A 478 0.96 25.47 10.62
N VAL A 479 1.25 24.97 9.42
CA VAL A 479 2.26 23.92 9.21
C VAL A 479 3.67 24.52 9.28
N ARG A 480 3.82 25.76 8.79
CA ARG A 480 5.02 26.60 8.93
C ARG A 480 4.67 28.02 9.33
N GLU A 481 5.68 28.80 9.71
CA GLU A 481 5.54 30.24 9.91
C GLU A 481 5.22 30.99 8.60
N PRO A 482 4.52 32.15 8.68
CA PRO A 482 4.19 32.97 7.51
C PRO A 482 5.42 33.44 6.72
N GLY A 483 5.26 33.62 5.41
CA GLY A 483 6.31 34.15 4.54
C GLY A 483 7.44 33.16 4.25
N GLY A 484 7.14 31.85 4.16
CA GLY A 484 8.14 30.82 3.90
C GLY A 484 9.03 30.46 5.10
N GLY A 485 8.61 30.78 6.33
CA GLY A 485 9.38 30.51 7.54
C GLY A 485 9.49 29.02 7.93
N PRO A 486 10.12 28.70 9.08
CA PRO A 486 10.37 27.33 9.53
C PRO A 486 9.07 26.54 9.80
N LEU A 487 9.19 25.21 9.78
CA LEU A 487 8.12 24.29 10.18
C LEU A 487 7.73 24.52 11.65
N LEU A 488 6.43 24.40 11.92
CA LEU A 488 5.81 24.45 13.25
C LEU A 488 5.45 23.04 13.77
N VAL A 489 6.17 22.05 13.27
CA VAL A 489 6.03 20.62 13.56
C VAL A 489 7.32 20.19 14.26
N SER A 490 7.23 19.50 15.40
CA SER A 490 8.43 19.06 16.13
C SER A 490 9.18 17.94 15.41
N ASP A 491 10.41 17.65 15.82
CA ASP A 491 11.20 16.55 15.26
C ASP A 491 10.49 15.19 15.47
N ASP A 492 9.97 14.93 16.69
CA ASP A 492 9.15 13.73 16.98
C ASP A 492 7.88 13.64 16.10
N GLU A 493 7.21 14.77 15.85
CA GLU A 493 6.06 14.83 14.95
C GLU A 493 6.44 14.62 13.48
N MET A 494 7.60 15.12 13.06
CA MET A 494 8.11 14.97 11.70
C MET A 494 8.59 13.54 11.43
N GLU A 495 9.21 12.89 12.41
CA GLU A 495 9.56 11.46 12.35
C GLU A 495 8.29 10.62 12.16
N ALA A 496 7.26 10.84 13.00
CA ALA A 496 5.98 10.15 12.90
C ALA A 496 5.25 10.43 11.57
N ALA A 497 5.41 11.64 11.00
CA ALA A 497 4.88 11.96 9.68
C ALA A 497 5.66 11.28 8.55
N SER A 498 6.98 11.14 8.69
CA SER A 498 7.89 10.54 7.71
C SER A 498 7.67 9.03 7.52
N PHE A 499 7.00 8.38 8.46
CA PHE A 499 6.51 7.00 8.35
C PHE A 499 5.53 6.78 7.18
N TYR A 500 4.94 7.84 6.61
CA TYR A 500 3.88 7.73 5.62
C TYR A 500 4.30 8.17 4.20
N ILE A 501 3.66 7.53 3.21
CA ILE A 501 3.69 7.87 1.77
C ILE A 501 2.31 8.31 1.30
N GLY A 502 2.28 9.18 0.29
CA GLY A 502 1.10 9.54 -0.48
C GLY A 502 1.21 9.05 -1.92
N PHE A 503 0.09 8.62 -2.50
CA PHE A 503 0.07 8.04 -3.86
C PHE A 503 -1.14 8.49 -4.70
N CYS A 504 -1.00 8.29 -6.01
CA CYS A 504 -2.07 8.36 -7.00
C CYS A 504 -1.91 7.27 -8.06
N PHE A 505 -2.96 6.49 -8.31
CA PHE A 505 -3.11 5.63 -9.48
C PHE A 505 -4.18 6.20 -10.41
N TYR A 506 -4.09 5.85 -11.69
CA TYR A 506 -5.01 6.23 -12.74
C TYR A 506 -5.67 4.98 -13.34
N LYS A 507 -7.00 5.00 -13.51
CA LYS A 507 -7.76 3.90 -14.11
C LYS A 507 -7.66 3.94 -15.64
N VAL A 508 -6.90 3.03 -16.24
CA VAL A 508 -6.72 2.92 -17.70
C VAL A 508 -7.84 2.16 -18.40
#